data_AF-A0A9E3DI83-F1
#
_entry.id   AF-A0A9E3DI83-F1
#
_cell.length_a   1.000
_cell.length_b   1.000
_cell.length_c   1.000
_cell.angle_alpha   90.00
_cell.angle_beta   90.00
_cell.angle_gamma   90.00
#
_symmetry.space_group_name_H-M   'P 1'
#
loop_
_entity.id
_entity.type
_entity.pdbx_description
1 polymer ?
#
loop_
_entity_poly.entity_id
_entity_poly.type
_entity_poly.pdbx_seq_one_letter_code
_entity_poly.pdbx_strand_id
1 'polypeptide(L)'
;MRHLTEEELILHYYGETAGDEGIESHLSTCASCRENYNALRLVLNTVDAATVPERGTDYGERVWRRIQGRVGRRRMMWVPRWWMLVPAAAALMTVAFIAGRLSRPPAAPQLASSSQVRERILLVAVGDHLDRSQMVLAELSNAPEGKGKGKIDISSERNMAEDLLDDNRLYRLTAHSAGDDAMASVLDDLERVLMEIAHSPSEVSSDQLMRLQQEIEERGLLFKVRVVGSQVRQRDQRPLRPAAPGPKNNSKL
;
A
#
# COMPACT_ATOMS: atom_id res chain seq x y z
N MET A 1 -24.66 10.19 37.86
CA MET A 1 -24.53 9.27 36.70
C MET A 1 -24.06 10.10 35.51
N ARG A 2 -23.14 9.59 34.69
CA ARG A 2 -22.61 10.31 33.51
C ARG A 2 -23.64 10.21 32.38
N HIS A 3 -24.07 11.34 31.82
CA HIS A 3 -24.89 11.38 30.60
C HIS A 3 -23.99 11.20 29.37
N LEU A 4 -24.57 10.72 28.27
CA LEU A 4 -23.87 10.60 26.99
C LEU A 4 -23.59 11.97 26.40
N THR A 5 -22.42 12.15 25.79
CA THR A 5 -22.10 13.37 25.03
C THR A 5 -22.78 13.36 23.67
N GLU A 6 -22.88 14.54 23.04
CA GLU A 6 -23.42 14.65 21.70
C GLU A 6 -22.57 13.88 20.68
N GLU A 7 -21.23 13.86 20.82
CA GLU A 7 -20.38 13.06 19.92
C GLU A 7 -20.64 11.56 20.07
N GLU A 8 -20.83 11.06 21.30
CA GLU A 8 -21.17 9.65 21.57
C GLU A 8 -22.51 9.28 20.91
N LEU A 9 -23.50 10.18 20.96
CA LEU A 9 -24.81 9.99 20.30
C LEU A 9 -24.72 10.04 18.77
N ILE A 10 -23.86 10.89 18.20
CA ILE A 10 -23.62 11.00 16.76
C ILE A 10 -22.92 9.74 16.24
N LEU A 11 -21.88 9.27 16.93
CA LEU A 11 -21.20 8.03 16.58
C LEU A 11 -22.16 6.84 16.64
N HIS A 12 -23.03 6.80 17.66
CA HIS A 12 -24.05 5.77 17.78
C HIS A 12 -25.07 5.83 16.63
N TYR A 13 -25.45 7.03 16.17
CA TYR A 13 -26.35 7.20 15.02
C TYR A 13 -25.76 6.65 13.71
N TYR A 14 -24.47 6.87 13.45
CA TYR A 14 -23.78 6.36 12.26
C TYR A 14 -23.30 4.91 12.39
N GLY A 15 -23.52 4.27 13.53
CA GLY A 15 -23.03 2.90 13.79
C GLY A 15 -21.51 2.81 13.96
N GLU A 16 -20.84 3.93 14.22
CA GLU A 16 -19.38 4.03 14.38
C GLU A 16 -18.91 3.79 15.83
N THR A 17 -19.82 3.41 16.72
CA THR A 17 -19.48 2.99 18.08
C THR A 17 -19.01 1.53 18.05
N ALA A 18 -17.71 1.31 18.02
CA ALA A 18 -17.13 -0.03 18.12
C ALA A 18 -17.48 -0.66 19.50
N GLY A 19 -18.51 -1.53 19.53
CA GLY A 19 -18.75 -2.48 20.62
C GLY A 19 -19.45 -1.97 21.89
N ASP A 20 -20.24 -0.89 21.82
CA ASP A 20 -20.79 -0.26 23.04
C ASP A 20 -22.22 -0.72 23.41
N GLU A 21 -22.36 -1.96 23.92
CA GLU A 21 -23.61 -2.44 24.57
C GLU A 21 -24.06 -1.49 25.73
N GLY A 22 -23.13 -0.71 26.28
CA GLY A 22 -23.39 0.27 27.33
C GLY A 22 -24.24 1.47 26.90
N ILE A 23 -24.19 1.88 25.63
CA ILE A 23 -24.96 3.03 25.13
C ILE A 23 -26.44 2.67 25.05
N GLU A 24 -26.78 1.50 24.49
CA GLU A 24 -28.16 1.06 24.35
C GLU A 24 -28.80 0.75 25.72
N SER A 25 -28.03 0.14 26.63
CA SER A 25 -28.40 -0.02 28.03
C SER A 25 -28.64 1.33 28.72
N HIS A 26 -27.78 2.32 28.50
CA HIS A 26 -27.95 3.66 29.06
C HIS A 26 -29.18 4.38 28.49
N LEU A 27 -29.43 4.29 27.18
CA LEU A 27 -30.63 4.84 26.53
C LEU A 27 -31.90 4.13 27.02
N SER A 28 -31.84 2.85 27.39
CA SER A 28 -32.99 2.16 27.99
C SER A 28 -33.34 2.67 29.40
N THR A 29 -32.35 3.18 30.13
CA THR A 29 -32.49 3.58 31.54
C THR A 29 -32.63 5.10 31.74
N CYS A 30 -32.03 5.92 30.87
CA CYS A 30 -31.96 7.36 31.01
C CYS A 30 -32.93 8.11 30.08
N ALA A 31 -33.94 8.76 30.66
CA ALA A 31 -34.94 9.51 29.89
C ALA A 31 -34.38 10.74 29.16
N SER A 32 -33.50 11.51 29.80
CA SER A 32 -32.92 12.72 29.19
C SER A 32 -32.01 12.40 27.99
N CYS A 33 -31.20 11.34 28.07
CA CYS A 33 -30.36 10.91 26.96
C CYS A 33 -31.20 10.41 25.76
N ARG A 34 -32.34 9.75 26.01
CA ARG A 34 -33.29 9.39 24.93
C ARG A 34 -33.90 10.59 24.24
N GLU A 35 -34.30 11.60 25.00
CA GLU A 35 -34.89 12.81 24.43
C GLU A 35 -33.87 13.53 23.53
N ASN A 36 -32.63 13.69 24.01
CA ASN A 36 -31.54 14.26 23.23
C ASN A 36 -31.24 13.44 21.97
N TYR A 37 -31.20 12.11 22.08
CA TYR A 37 -30.96 11.23 20.93
C TYR A 37 -32.08 11.31 19.90
N ASN A 38 -33.35 11.36 20.31
CA ASN A 38 -34.48 11.50 19.41
C ASN A 38 -34.48 12.85 18.68
N ALA A 39 -34.15 13.94 19.38
CA ALA A 39 -34.01 15.26 18.78
C ALA A 39 -32.89 15.28 17.72
N LEU A 40 -31.75 14.68 18.04
CA LEU A 40 -30.62 14.54 17.11
C LEU A 40 -31.00 13.70 15.87
N ARG A 41 -31.65 12.54 16.07
CA ARG A 41 -32.13 11.68 14.97
C ARG A 41 -33.06 12.43 14.03
N LEU A 42 -33.97 13.23 14.56
CA LEU A 42 -34.89 14.02 13.75
C LEU A 42 -34.12 14.96 12.81
N VAL A 43 -33.13 15.69 13.35
CA VAL A 43 -32.32 16.62 12.55
C VAL A 43 -31.51 15.86 11.50
N LEU A 44 -30.80 14.80 11.88
CA LEU A 44 -29.92 14.05 10.96
C LEU A 44 -30.71 13.35 9.84
N ASN A 45 -31.88 12.78 10.15
CA ASN A 45 -32.75 12.17 9.15
C ASN A 45 -33.27 13.19 8.11
N THR A 46 -33.45 14.45 8.49
CA THR A 46 -33.87 15.49 7.52
C THR A 46 -32.80 15.80 6.48
N VAL A 47 -31.53 15.72 6.87
CA VAL A 47 -30.40 15.93 5.96
C VAL A 47 -30.20 14.72 5.04
N ASP A 48 -30.32 13.52 5.59
CA ASP A 48 -30.13 12.28 4.82
C ASP A 48 -31.26 12.05 3.78
N ALA A 49 -32.48 12.48 4.10
CA ALA A 49 -33.60 12.45 3.17
C ALA A 49 -33.48 13.46 2.01
N ALA A 50 -32.49 14.35 2.01
CA ALA A 50 -32.29 15.29 0.94
C ALA A 50 -31.75 14.59 -0.31
N THR A 51 -32.56 14.53 -1.37
CA THR A 51 -32.15 13.96 -2.65
C THR A 51 -30.96 14.72 -3.21
N VAL A 52 -29.84 14.03 -3.44
CA VAL A 52 -28.69 14.60 -4.14
C VAL A 52 -29.10 14.84 -5.60
N PRO A 53 -29.08 16.09 -6.11
CA PRO A 53 -29.47 16.36 -7.50
C PRO A 53 -28.50 15.68 -8.46
N GLU A 54 -29.03 15.09 -9.54
CA GLU A 54 -28.20 14.61 -10.64
C GLU A 54 -27.37 15.76 -11.21
N ARG A 55 -26.06 15.51 -11.33
CA ARG A 55 -25.11 16.50 -11.85
C ARG A 55 -24.90 16.24 -13.33
N GLY A 56 -24.98 17.28 -14.15
CA GLY A 56 -24.68 17.20 -15.58
C GLY A 56 -23.26 16.69 -15.85
N THR A 57 -23.04 16.13 -17.04
CA THR A 57 -21.76 15.54 -17.48
C THR A 57 -20.58 16.52 -17.46
N ASP A 58 -20.86 17.82 -17.45
CA ASP A 58 -19.92 18.94 -17.39
C ASP A 58 -19.58 19.39 -15.96
N TYR A 59 -20.17 18.78 -14.93
CA TYR A 59 -19.94 19.13 -13.53
C TYR A 59 -18.47 18.98 -13.13
N GLY A 60 -17.83 17.86 -13.50
CA GLY A 60 -16.43 17.61 -13.18
C GLY A 60 -15.50 18.68 -13.75
N GLU A 61 -15.75 19.10 -14.99
CA GLU A 61 -14.95 20.11 -15.67
C GLU A 61 -15.10 21.49 -15.01
N ARG A 62 -16.32 21.89 -14.62
CA ARG A 62 -16.58 23.14 -13.89
C ARG A 62 -15.90 23.18 -12.53
N VAL A 63 -15.96 22.08 -11.79
CA VAL A 63 -15.32 21.95 -10.47
C VAL A 63 -13.80 22.01 -10.63
N TRP A 64 -13.25 21.27 -11.59
CA TRP A 64 -11.82 21.27 -11.89
C TRP A 64 -11.33 22.68 -12.27
N ARG A 65 -12.04 23.40 -13.14
CA ARG A 65 -11.69 24.78 -13.51
C ARG A 65 -11.65 25.74 -12.32
N ARG A 66 -12.45 25.49 -11.28
CA ARG A 66 -12.49 26.28 -10.04
C ARG A 66 -11.36 25.93 -9.07
N ILE A 67 -10.94 24.66 -9.04
CA ILE A 67 -9.97 24.14 -8.06
C ILE A 67 -8.53 24.17 -8.59
N GLN A 68 -8.32 24.10 -9.90
CA GLN A 68 -6.98 24.05 -10.53
C GLN A 68 -6.03 25.18 -10.11
N GLY A 69 -6.56 26.36 -9.74
CA GLY A 69 -5.75 27.49 -9.28
C GLY A 69 -5.24 27.34 -7.84
N ARG A 70 -5.88 26.50 -7.02
CA ARG A 70 -5.53 26.24 -5.61
C ARG A 70 -4.68 25.00 -5.43
N VAL A 71 -4.74 24.07 -6.39
CA VAL A 71 -3.85 22.91 -6.43
C VAL A 71 -2.51 23.40 -6.96
N GLY A 72 -1.58 23.70 -6.05
CA GLY A 72 -0.33 24.40 -6.34
C GLY A 72 0.37 23.88 -7.58
N ARG A 73 0.56 24.76 -8.58
CA ARG A 73 1.46 24.49 -9.71
C ARG A 73 2.85 24.23 -9.15
N ARG A 74 3.40 23.04 -9.42
CA ARG A 74 4.82 22.73 -9.18
C ARG A 74 5.64 23.87 -9.78
N ARG A 75 6.32 24.64 -8.93
CA ARG A 75 7.00 25.88 -9.31
C ARG A 75 8.14 25.51 -10.26
N MET A 76 7.91 25.68 -11.57
CA MET A 76 8.96 25.48 -12.56
C MET A 76 9.98 26.60 -12.36
N MET A 77 11.13 26.22 -11.81
CA MET A 77 12.18 27.12 -11.34
C MET A 77 12.73 27.92 -12.53
N TRP A 78 12.59 29.24 -12.50
CA TRP A 78 13.14 30.15 -13.51
C TRP A 78 14.66 30.16 -13.42
N VAL A 79 15.34 29.88 -14.53
CA VAL A 79 16.80 29.94 -14.65
C VAL A 79 17.19 31.35 -15.09
N PRO A 80 18.07 32.08 -14.37
CA PRO A 80 18.34 33.48 -14.66
C PRO A 80 19.26 33.71 -15.87
N ARG A 81 19.01 34.86 -16.51
CA ARG A 81 19.54 35.37 -17.79
C ARG A 81 21.00 35.85 -17.71
N TRP A 82 21.93 35.04 -17.19
CA TRP A 82 23.38 35.34 -17.18
C TRP A 82 24.19 34.52 -18.19
N TRP A 83 23.54 33.69 -19.00
CA TRP A 83 24.17 32.81 -20.00
C TRP A 83 24.58 33.51 -21.32
N MET A 84 24.55 34.84 -21.40
CA MET A 84 24.98 35.55 -22.62
C MET A 84 26.49 35.56 -22.87
N LEU A 85 27.32 34.94 -22.01
CA LEU A 85 28.76 34.74 -22.24
C LEU A 85 29.13 33.34 -22.79
N VAL A 86 28.14 32.49 -23.11
CA VAL A 86 28.37 31.10 -23.57
C VAL A 86 28.87 30.92 -25.03
N PRO A 87 28.71 31.84 -26.01
CA PRO A 87 28.99 31.47 -27.41
C PRO A 87 30.48 31.19 -27.68
N ALA A 88 31.41 31.76 -26.91
CA ALA A 88 32.84 31.47 -27.04
C ALA A 88 33.23 30.08 -26.48
N ALA A 89 32.59 29.65 -25.39
CA ALA A 89 32.83 28.33 -24.80
C ALA A 89 32.18 27.20 -25.64
N ALA A 90 31.02 27.47 -26.25
CA ALA A 90 30.34 26.52 -27.12
C ALA A 90 31.15 26.19 -28.38
N ALA A 91 31.80 27.19 -29.01
CA ALA A 91 32.64 26.97 -30.19
C ALA A 91 33.84 26.05 -29.87
N LEU A 92 34.56 26.31 -28.77
CA LEU A 92 35.67 25.47 -28.32
C LEU A 92 35.22 24.05 -27.96
N MET A 93 34.06 23.90 -27.31
CA MET A 93 33.49 22.58 -27.04
C MET A 93 33.07 21.83 -28.30
N THR A 94 32.53 22.50 -29.33
CA THR A 94 32.18 21.84 -30.58
C THR A 94 33.40 21.30 -31.33
N VAL A 95 34.50 22.05 -31.37
CA VAL A 95 35.75 21.59 -32.00
C VAL A 95 36.35 20.40 -31.24
N ALA A 96 36.41 20.49 -29.90
CA ALA A 96 36.88 19.39 -29.05
C ALA A 96 35.97 18.14 -29.15
N PHE A 97 34.66 18.34 -29.27
CA PHE A 97 33.68 17.26 -29.42
C PHE A 97 33.78 16.57 -30.78
N ILE A 98 33.96 17.30 -31.87
CA ILE A 98 34.15 16.72 -33.21
C ILE A 98 35.46 15.92 -33.26
N ALA A 99 36.55 16.46 -32.72
CA ALA A 99 37.83 15.75 -32.61
C ALA A 99 37.71 14.47 -31.77
N GLY A 100 36.97 14.53 -30.65
CA GLY A 100 36.71 13.37 -29.79
C GLY A 100 35.76 12.33 -30.39
N ARG A 101 34.81 12.75 -31.23
CA ARG A 101 33.81 11.88 -31.87
C ARG A 101 34.37 11.08 -33.05
N LEU A 102 35.33 11.65 -33.79
CA LEU A 102 36.02 10.93 -34.87
C LEU A 102 37.05 9.92 -34.33
N SER A 103 37.53 10.10 -33.10
CA SER A 103 38.61 9.28 -32.52
C SER A 103 38.10 8.19 -31.56
N ARG A 104 36.79 8.11 -31.28
CA ARG A 104 36.21 7.11 -30.39
C ARG A 104 35.10 6.32 -31.11
N PRO A 105 35.14 4.97 -31.14
CA PRO A 105 33.97 4.20 -31.53
C PRO A 105 32.80 4.57 -30.61
N PRO A 106 31.56 4.68 -31.12
CA PRO A 106 30.44 5.17 -30.34
C PRO A 106 30.13 4.20 -29.20
N ALA A 107 30.41 4.61 -27.96
CA ALA A 107 29.83 3.99 -26.78
C ALA A 107 28.32 4.28 -26.79
N ALA A 108 27.51 3.22 -26.80
CA ALA A 108 26.06 3.32 -26.81
C ALA A 108 25.56 4.13 -25.59
N PRO A 109 24.55 5.00 -25.75
CA PRO A 109 23.97 5.72 -24.63
C PRO A 109 23.32 4.72 -23.67
N GLN A 110 23.80 4.68 -22.43
CA GLN A 110 23.15 3.98 -21.32
C GLN A 110 21.89 4.78 -20.94
N LEU A 111 20.79 4.50 -21.62
CA LEU A 111 19.47 4.67 -21.04
C LEU A 111 19.47 3.89 -19.73
N ALA A 112 18.96 4.48 -18.63
CA ALA A 112 18.59 3.70 -17.45
C ALA A 112 17.79 2.51 -17.97
N SER A 113 18.33 1.30 -17.79
CA SER A 113 17.81 0.14 -18.52
C SER A 113 16.34 -0.02 -18.15
N SER A 114 15.49 -0.29 -19.14
CA SER A 114 14.08 -0.63 -18.89
C SER A 114 13.92 -1.71 -17.82
N SER A 115 14.96 -2.54 -17.62
CA SER A 115 15.06 -3.49 -16.52
C SER A 115 15.11 -2.85 -15.13
N GLN A 116 15.84 -1.75 -14.89
CA GLN A 116 15.91 -1.10 -13.57
C GLN A 116 14.57 -0.45 -13.17
N VAL A 117 13.84 0.11 -14.13
CA VAL A 117 12.50 0.67 -13.87
C VAL A 117 11.49 -0.44 -13.61
N ARG A 118 11.53 -1.53 -14.40
CA ARG A 118 10.68 -2.72 -14.20
C ARG A 118 10.96 -3.39 -12.86
N GLU A 119 12.22 -3.48 -12.45
CA GLU A 119 12.65 -4.03 -11.16
C GLU A 119 12.10 -3.22 -9.98
N ARG A 120 12.15 -1.88 -10.04
CA ARG A 120 11.53 -1.02 -9.00
C ARG A 120 10.03 -1.20 -8.91
N ILE A 121 9.33 -1.21 -10.05
CA ILE A 121 7.87 -1.42 -10.07
C ILE A 121 7.51 -2.78 -9.46
N LEU A 122 8.30 -3.82 -9.77
CA LEU A 122 8.11 -5.15 -9.22
C LEU A 122 8.40 -5.22 -7.72
N LEU A 123 9.45 -4.54 -7.24
CA LEU A 123 9.75 -4.46 -5.80
C LEU A 123 8.62 -3.77 -5.02
N VAL A 124 8.02 -2.70 -5.56
CA VAL A 124 6.88 -2.04 -4.93
C VAL A 124 5.67 -2.97 -4.88
N ALA A 125 5.36 -3.67 -5.98
CA ALA A 125 4.23 -4.59 -6.06
C ALA A 125 4.39 -5.79 -5.12
N VAL A 126 5.59 -6.38 -5.03
CA VAL A 126 5.91 -7.45 -4.08
C VAL A 126 5.82 -6.96 -2.64
N GLY A 127 6.28 -5.74 -2.35
CA GLY A 127 6.19 -5.14 -1.01
C GLY A 127 4.75 -5.02 -0.54
N ASP A 128 3.86 -4.48 -1.37
CA ASP A 128 2.42 -4.35 -1.07
C ASP A 128 1.76 -5.72 -0.88
N HIS A 129 2.10 -6.70 -1.72
CA HIS A 129 1.60 -8.07 -1.60
C HIS A 129 1.99 -8.73 -0.27
N LEU A 130 3.24 -8.58 0.15
CA LEU A 130 3.72 -9.11 1.44
C LEU A 130 3.03 -8.43 2.62
N ASP A 131 2.73 -7.13 2.52
CA ASP A 131 2.02 -6.40 3.57
C ASP A 131 0.56 -6.86 3.72
N ARG A 132 -0.16 -7.04 2.61
CA ARG A 132 -1.52 -7.61 2.62
C ARG A 132 -1.53 -9.04 3.15
N SER A 133 -0.55 -9.85 2.75
CA SER A 133 -0.39 -11.22 3.26
C SER A 133 -0.13 -11.23 4.77
N GLN A 134 0.69 -10.31 5.27
CA GLN A 134 0.94 -10.19 6.71
C GLN A 134 -0.34 -9.84 7.47
N MET A 135 -1.19 -8.98 6.92
CA MET A 135 -2.48 -8.59 7.53
C MET A 135 -3.38 -9.82 7.72
N VAL A 136 -3.66 -10.56 6.64
CA VAL A 136 -4.53 -11.76 6.68
C VAL A 136 -3.98 -12.81 7.64
N LEU A 137 -2.68 -13.10 7.59
CA LEU A 137 -2.05 -14.06 8.49
C LEU A 137 -2.11 -13.61 9.95
N ALA A 138 -1.98 -12.30 10.22
CA ALA A 138 -2.03 -11.77 11.57
C ALA A 138 -3.45 -11.79 12.13
N GLU A 139 -4.45 -11.44 11.31
CA GLU A 139 -5.87 -11.53 11.66
C GLU A 139 -6.24 -12.97 12.01
N LEU A 140 -5.87 -13.93 11.17
CA LEU A 140 -6.14 -15.34 11.42
C LEU A 140 -5.39 -15.87 12.66
N SER A 141 -4.13 -15.46 12.86
CA SER A 141 -3.34 -15.86 14.04
C SER A 141 -3.87 -15.31 15.36
N ASN A 142 -4.60 -14.19 15.33
CA ASN A 142 -5.15 -13.53 16.52
C ASN A 142 -6.68 -13.65 16.60
N ALA A 143 -7.30 -14.41 15.71
CA ALA A 143 -8.74 -14.62 15.70
C ALA A 143 -9.16 -15.25 17.05
N PRO A 144 -10.16 -14.69 17.75
CA PRO A 144 -10.51 -15.14 19.08
C PRO A 144 -11.03 -16.58 19.04
N GLU A 145 -10.38 -17.45 19.80
CA GLU A 145 -10.90 -18.79 20.07
C GLU A 145 -12.26 -18.63 20.78
N GLY A 146 -13.34 -18.92 20.06
CA GLY A 146 -14.68 -18.86 20.63
C GLY A 146 -14.75 -19.79 21.84
N LYS A 147 -15.06 -19.25 23.02
CA LYS A 147 -15.30 -20.04 24.24
C LYS A 147 -16.60 -20.83 24.10
N GLY A 148 -16.58 -21.93 23.32
CA GLY A 148 -17.73 -22.81 23.11
C GLY A 148 -17.69 -23.56 21.77
N LYS A 149 -18.73 -24.36 21.50
CA LYS A 149 -18.92 -25.09 20.22
C LYS A 149 -19.37 -24.16 19.07
N GLY A 150 -19.09 -22.87 19.16
CA GLY A 150 -19.43 -21.88 18.13
C GLY A 150 -18.46 -22.03 16.96
N LYS A 151 -18.98 -21.91 15.73
CA LYS A 151 -18.13 -21.80 14.55
C LYS A 151 -17.65 -20.36 14.41
N ILE A 152 -16.44 -20.20 13.91
CA ILE A 152 -15.78 -18.91 13.68
C ILE A 152 -15.89 -18.61 12.19
N ASP A 153 -16.44 -17.44 11.86
CA ASP A 153 -16.52 -16.97 10.48
C ASP A 153 -15.15 -16.44 10.05
N ILE A 154 -14.59 -17.05 8.99
CA ILE A 154 -13.33 -16.67 8.36
C ILE A 154 -13.54 -16.31 6.88
N SER A 155 -14.78 -15.98 6.49
CA SER A 155 -15.14 -15.68 5.10
C SER A 155 -14.33 -14.51 4.51
N SER A 156 -14.02 -13.49 5.32
CA SER A 156 -13.19 -12.37 4.92
C SER A 156 -11.76 -12.81 4.60
N GLU A 157 -11.13 -13.50 5.54
CA GLU A 157 -9.75 -14.00 5.45
C GLU A 157 -9.60 -14.98 4.30
N ARG A 158 -10.62 -15.82 4.07
CA ARG A 158 -10.69 -16.74 2.93
C ARG A 158 -10.70 -15.99 1.59
N ASN A 159 -11.58 -15.01 1.43
CA ASN A 159 -11.66 -14.23 0.20
C ASN A 159 -10.34 -13.48 -0.06
N MET A 160 -9.74 -12.90 0.98
CA MET A 160 -8.45 -12.23 0.84
C MET A 160 -7.33 -13.22 0.52
N ALA A 161 -7.35 -14.43 1.07
CA ALA A 161 -6.38 -15.47 0.73
C ALA A 161 -6.53 -15.94 -0.72
N GLU A 162 -7.76 -16.07 -1.23
CA GLU A 162 -8.03 -16.37 -2.65
C GLU A 162 -7.44 -15.30 -3.57
N ASP A 163 -7.69 -14.01 -3.29
CA ASP A 163 -7.16 -12.90 -4.08
C ASP A 163 -5.61 -12.86 -4.07
N LEU A 164 -4.99 -13.21 -2.94
CA LEU A 164 -3.53 -13.20 -2.81
C LEU A 164 -2.84 -14.36 -3.55
N LEU A 165 -3.53 -15.48 -3.81
CA LEU A 165 -2.91 -16.64 -4.46
C LEU A 165 -2.47 -16.38 -5.90
N ASP A 166 -3.26 -15.65 -6.66
CA ASP A 166 -2.97 -15.39 -8.08
C ASP A 166 -1.72 -14.53 -8.23
N ASP A 167 -1.62 -13.46 -7.44
CA ASP A 167 -0.47 -12.57 -7.40
C ASP A 167 0.78 -13.29 -6.89
N ASN A 168 0.64 -14.14 -5.87
CA ASN A 168 1.77 -14.88 -5.27
C ASN A 168 2.47 -15.78 -6.30
N ARG A 169 1.71 -16.49 -7.15
CA ARG A 169 2.28 -17.35 -8.21
C ARG A 169 3.15 -16.56 -9.17
N LEU A 170 2.74 -15.36 -9.55
CA LEU A 170 3.47 -14.49 -10.45
C LEU A 170 4.78 -13.97 -9.80
N TYR A 171 4.71 -13.55 -8.54
CA TYR A 171 5.89 -13.09 -7.81
C TYR A 171 6.89 -14.21 -7.57
N ARG A 172 6.42 -15.42 -7.27
CA ARG A 172 7.29 -16.59 -7.11
C ARG A 172 8.05 -16.91 -8.40
N LEU A 173 7.36 -16.94 -9.54
CA LEU A 173 7.99 -17.17 -10.84
C LEU A 173 9.11 -16.15 -11.10
N THR A 174 8.84 -14.89 -10.76
CA THR A 174 9.82 -13.81 -10.91
C THR A 174 11.00 -14.01 -9.94
N ALA A 175 10.75 -14.33 -8.68
CA ALA A 175 11.79 -14.57 -7.67
C ALA A 175 12.75 -15.70 -8.09
N HIS A 176 12.23 -16.81 -8.61
CA HIS A 176 13.06 -17.88 -9.17
C HIS A 176 13.87 -17.42 -10.38
N SER A 177 13.26 -16.67 -11.31
CA SER A 177 13.98 -16.18 -12.49
C SER A 177 15.09 -15.18 -12.15
N ALA A 178 14.95 -14.46 -11.02
CA ALA A 178 15.93 -13.52 -10.51
C ALA A 178 17.00 -14.18 -9.61
N GLY A 179 16.83 -15.46 -9.25
CA GLY A 179 17.71 -16.16 -8.31
C GLY A 179 17.61 -15.66 -6.87
N ASP A 180 16.49 -15.04 -6.47
CA ASP A 180 16.24 -14.64 -5.09
C ASP A 180 15.59 -15.81 -4.32
N ASP A 181 16.42 -16.78 -3.93
CA ASP A 181 15.97 -18.02 -3.27
C ASP A 181 15.28 -17.75 -1.93
N ALA A 182 15.72 -16.72 -1.20
CA ALA A 182 15.11 -16.32 0.06
C ALA A 182 13.68 -15.81 -0.15
N MET A 183 13.47 -14.95 -1.16
CA MET A 183 12.14 -14.51 -1.56
C MET A 183 11.27 -15.67 -2.04
N ALA A 184 11.81 -16.50 -2.93
CA ALA A 184 11.08 -17.63 -3.50
C ALA A 184 10.61 -18.61 -2.42
N SER A 185 11.46 -18.93 -1.44
CA SER A 185 11.11 -19.81 -0.32
C SER A 185 9.98 -19.23 0.56
N VAL A 186 9.94 -17.91 0.77
CA VAL A 186 8.85 -17.29 1.55
C VAL A 186 7.55 -17.29 0.76
N LEU A 187 7.61 -17.02 -0.54
CA LEU A 187 6.44 -17.06 -1.42
C LEU A 187 5.89 -18.49 -1.58
N ASP A 188 6.76 -19.51 -1.54
CA ASP A 188 6.37 -20.93 -1.50
C ASP A 188 5.64 -21.30 -0.21
N ASP A 189 6.21 -20.94 0.95
CA ASP A 189 5.55 -21.17 2.24
C ASP A 189 4.20 -20.43 2.30
N LEU A 190 4.16 -19.21 1.75
CA LEU A 190 2.96 -18.40 1.68
C LEU A 190 1.89 -19.01 0.76
N GLU A 191 2.25 -19.55 -0.42
CA GLU A 191 1.27 -20.17 -1.33
C GLU A 191 0.58 -21.34 -0.66
N ARG A 192 1.34 -22.17 0.06
CA ARG A 192 0.77 -23.34 0.74
C ARG A 192 -0.24 -22.94 1.81
N VAL A 193 0.09 -21.97 2.65
CA VAL A 193 -0.80 -21.50 3.72
C VAL A 193 -2.03 -20.77 3.14
N LEU A 194 -1.83 -19.88 2.17
CA LEU A 194 -2.94 -19.19 1.50
C LEU A 194 -3.87 -20.19 0.80
N MET A 195 -3.33 -21.26 0.21
CA MET A 195 -4.12 -22.31 -0.44
C MET A 195 -4.96 -23.10 0.58
N GLU A 196 -4.41 -23.40 1.76
CA GLU A 196 -5.15 -24.07 2.83
C GLU A 196 -6.29 -23.18 3.36
N ILE A 197 -6.02 -21.89 3.58
CA ILE A 197 -7.02 -20.90 4.01
C ILE A 197 -8.13 -20.75 2.95
N ALA A 198 -7.75 -20.60 1.67
CA ALA A 198 -8.70 -20.45 0.56
C ALA A 198 -9.65 -21.65 0.41
N HIS A 199 -9.16 -22.87 0.64
CA HIS A 199 -9.97 -24.09 0.55
C HIS A 199 -10.69 -24.44 1.87
N SER A 200 -10.53 -23.63 2.92
CA SER A 200 -11.23 -23.82 4.18
C SER A 200 -12.70 -23.41 4.06
N PRO A 201 -13.62 -24.02 4.83
CA PRO A 201 -15.01 -23.57 4.87
C PRO A 201 -15.10 -22.14 5.43
N SER A 202 -16.12 -21.37 5.03
CA SER A 202 -16.35 -20.01 5.54
C SER A 202 -16.56 -19.97 7.06
N GLU A 203 -17.06 -21.06 7.63
CA GLU A 203 -17.17 -21.24 9.08
C GLU A 203 -16.30 -22.42 9.53
N VAL A 204 -15.32 -22.15 10.40
CA VAL A 204 -14.40 -23.16 10.94
C VAL A 204 -14.67 -23.45 12.41
N SER A 205 -14.41 -24.69 12.84
CA SER A 205 -14.42 -25.01 14.28
C SER A 205 -13.16 -24.48 14.97
N SER A 206 -13.19 -24.34 16.30
CA SER A 206 -12.01 -23.97 17.09
C SER A 206 -10.81 -24.88 16.81
N ASP A 207 -11.02 -26.20 16.69
CA ASP A 207 -9.94 -27.16 16.40
C ASP A 207 -9.36 -27.01 14.97
N GLN A 208 -10.14 -26.48 14.03
CA GLN A 208 -9.68 -26.18 12.67
C GLN A 208 -8.90 -24.87 12.65
N LEU A 209 -9.40 -23.84 13.33
CA LEU A 209 -8.69 -22.57 13.48
C LEU A 209 -7.33 -22.77 14.18
N MET A 210 -7.29 -23.55 15.26
CA MET A 210 -6.03 -23.86 15.95
C MET A 210 -5.02 -24.57 15.04
N ARG A 211 -5.47 -25.44 14.13
CA ARG A 211 -4.58 -26.09 13.16
C ARG A 211 -4.00 -25.11 12.16
N LEU A 212 -4.83 -24.19 11.64
CA LEU A 212 -4.37 -23.12 10.76
C LEU A 212 -3.37 -22.19 11.46
N GLN A 213 -3.66 -21.80 12.70
CA GLN A 213 -2.77 -20.97 13.52
C GLN A 213 -1.44 -21.68 13.79
N GLN A 214 -1.49 -22.97 14.12
CA GLN A 214 -0.31 -23.80 14.34
C GLN A 214 0.53 -23.92 13.06
N GLU A 215 -0.07 -24.08 11.87
CA GLU A 215 0.70 -24.14 10.63
C GLU A 215 1.42 -22.81 10.33
N ILE A 216 0.75 -21.67 10.57
CA ILE A 216 1.36 -20.34 10.41
C ILE A 216 2.55 -20.16 11.36
N GLU A 217 2.42 -20.63 12.60
CA GLU A 217 3.44 -20.54 13.64
C GLU A 217 4.62 -21.50 13.39
N GLU A 218 4.35 -22.77 13.07
CA GLU A 218 5.37 -23.79 12.78
C GLU A 218 6.28 -23.39 11.61
N ARG A 219 5.69 -22.75 10.58
CA ARG A 219 6.46 -22.23 9.45
C ARG A 219 7.20 -20.93 9.77
N GLY A 220 6.89 -20.28 10.89
CA GLY A 220 7.36 -18.93 11.23
C GLY A 220 6.98 -17.90 10.17
N LEU A 221 5.83 -18.09 9.51
CA LEU A 221 5.52 -17.41 8.25
C LEU A 221 5.39 -15.90 8.43
N LEU A 222 4.71 -15.45 9.49
CA LEU A 222 4.57 -14.03 9.83
C LEU A 222 5.92 -13.33 10.01
N PHE A 223 6.88 -14.00 10.65
CA PHE A 223 8.22 -13.46 10.83
C PHE A 223 8.99 -13.39 9.51
N LYS A 224 8.96 -14.47 8.71
CA LYS A 224 9.60 -14.53 7.39
C LYS A 224 9.06 -13.43 6.45
N VAL A 225 7.74 -13.30 6.34
CA VAL A 225 7.08 -12.25 5.54
C VAL A 225 7.49 -10.86 6.00
N ARG A 226 7.53 -10.61 7.31
CA ARG A 226 7.97 -9.31 7.85
C ARG A 226 9.42 -8.99 7.53
N VAL A 227 10.32 -9.95 7.68
CA VAL A 227 11.75 -9.78 7.37
C VAL A 227 11.93 -9.50 5.88
N VAL A 228 11.34 -10.31 5.01
CA VAL A 228 11.46 -10.15 3.56
C VAL A 228 10.82 -8.83 3.10
N GLY A 229 9.63 -8.48 3.60
CA GLY A 229 8.98 -7.20 3.32
C GLY A 229 9.83 -6.00 3.76
N SER A 230 10.53 -6.09 4.91
CA SER A 230 11.47 -5.05 5.34
C SER A 230 12.68 -4.90 4.40
N GLN A 231 13.20 -6.01 3.86
CA GLN A 231 14.32 -6.00 2.92
C GLN A 231 13.91 -5.42 1.57
N VAL A 232 12.71 -5.75 1.06
CA VAL A 232 12.16 -5.18 -0.18
C VAL A 232 12.02 -3.66 -0.06
N ARG A 233 11.45 -3.17 1.06
CA ARG A 233 11.34 -1.73 1.33
C ARG A 233 12.70 -1.03 1.38
N GLN A 234 13.71 -1.64 2.01
CA GLN A 234 15.07 -1.09 2.02
C GLN A 234 15.70 -1.04 0.63
N ARG A 235 15.46 -2.05 -0.22
CA ARG A 235 15.96 -2.08 -1.60
C ARG A 235 15.31 -1.00 -2.46
N ASP A 236 14.01 -0.76 -2.32
CA ASP A 236 13.30 0.31 -3.03
C ASP A 236 13.81 1.72 -2.64
N GLN A 237 14.05 1.94 -1.34
CA GLN A 237 14.51 3.24 -0.79
C GLN A 237 15.99 3.55 -1.11
N ARG A 238 16.77 2.60 -1.62
CA ARG A 238 18.21 2.83 -1.90
C ARG A 238 18.38 3.79 -3.08
N PRO A 239 19.08 4.93 -2.91
CA PRO A 239 19.39 5.84 -4.01
C PRO A 239 20.30 5.14 -5.03
N LEU A 240 20.07 5.38 -6.32
CA LEU A 240 20.98 4.95 -7.38
C LEU A 240 22.38 5.50 -7.06
N ARG A 241 23.36 4.62 -6.77
CA ARG A 241 24.76 5.03 -6.62
C ARG A 241 25.20 5.64 -7.96
N PRO A 242 25.64 6.91 -8.01
CA PRO A 242 26.35 7.38 -9.19
C PRO A 242 27.60 6.50 -9.36
N ALA A 243 27.82 6.02 -10.58
CA ALA A 243 28.95 5.17 -10.94
C ALA A 243 30.25 5.81 -10.42
N ALA A 244 31.07 5.01 -9.73
CA ALA A 244 32.32 5.49 -9.17
C ALA A 244 33.22 6.09 -10.28
N PRO A 245 33.90 7.22 -10.04
CA PRO A 245 34.85 7.75 -11.01
C PRO A 245 35.95 6.70 -11.24
N GLY A 246 36.11 6.29 -12.50
CA GLY A 246 37.10 5.30 -12.92
C GLY A 246 38.53 5.70 -12.53
N PRO A 247 39.46 4.73 -12.48
CA PRO A 247 40.81 4.93 -11.96
C PRO A 247 41.53 6.03 -12.74
N LYS A 248 42.03 7.04 -12.03
CA LYS A 248 42.91 8.07 -12.59
C LYS A 248 44.21 7.39 -13.00
N ASN A 249 44.38 7.20 -14.31
CA ASN A 249 45.60 6.68 -14.89
C ASN A 249 46.68 7.78 -14.79
N ASN A 250 47.53 7.70 -13.77
CA ASN A 250 48.68 8.59 -13.62
C ASN A 250 49.87 8.03 -14.39
N SER A 251 49.91 8.26 -15.70
CA SER A 251 51.13 8.13 -16.49
C SER A 251 51.91 9.45 -16.43
N LYS A 252 52.83 9.57 -15.47
CA LYS A 252 53.92 10.57 -15.55
C LYS A 252 55.05 9.96 -16.38
N LEU A 253 55.34 10.60 -17.52
CA LEU A 253 56.67 10.70 -18.11
C LEU A 253 57.16 12.12 -17.83
#